data_AF-A0A2V8JZ13-F1
#
_entry.id   AF-A0A2V8JZ13-F1
#
_cell.length_a   1.000
_cell.length_b   1.000
_cell.length_c   1.000
_cell.angle_alpha   90.00
_cell.angle_beta   90.00
_cell.angle_gamma   90.00
#
_symmetry.space_group_name_H-M   'P 1'
#
loop_
_entity.id
_entity.type
_entity.pdbx_description
1 polymer ?
#
loop_
_entity_poly.entity_id
_entity_poly.type
_entity_poly.pdbx_seq_one_letter_code
_entity_poly.pdbx_strand_id
1 'polypeptide(L)'
;MSTVPIHAVKLGLALEVYGIELRLWKEIGESEWGATLRENDNTVHTRFEEENLTMAKLHLLAEARKRALSQSGGAELPGCEAFLNSWKPINMTKE
;
A
#
# COMPACT_ATOMS: atom_id res chain seq x y z
N MET A 1 -13.01 -8.11 17.44
CA MET A 1 -12.68 -8.13 16.01
C MET A 1 -11.57 -9.15 15.84
N SER A 2 -11.81 -10.23 15.10
CA SER A 2 -10.84 -11.32 14.93
C SER A 2 -9.88 -10.94 13.81
N THR A 3 -8.59 -10.80 14.12
CA THR A 3 -7.53 -10.63 13.14
C THR A 3 -7.29 -11.97 12.45
N VAL A 4 -7.89 -12.15 11.27
CA VAL A 4 -7.69 -13.34 10.45
C VAL A 4 -6.26 -13.31 9.91
N PRO A 5 -5.44 -14.34 10.16
CA PRO A 5 -4.08 -14.39 9.61
C PRO A 5 -4.18 -14.59 8.10
N ILE A 6 -3.70 -13.61 7.34
CA ILE A 6 -3.77 -13.63 5.87
C ILE A 6 -2.73 -14.61 5.33
N HIS A 7 -3.11 -15.88 5.21
CA HIS A 7 -2.32 -16.91 4.55
C HIS A 7 -2.32 -16.72 3.02
N ALA A 8 -1.38 -15.97 2.45
CA ALA A 8 -1.20 -15.96 0.99
C ALA A 8 0.21 -15.54 0.57
N VAL A 9 0.74 -16.20 -0.46
CA VAL A 9 1.90 -15.70 -1.21
C VAL A 9 1.42 -14.53 -2.06
N LYS A 10 1.94 -13.35 -1.73
CA LYS A 10 1.47 -12.04 -2.20
C LYS A 10 2.55 -11.45 -3.09
N LEU A 11 2.21 -10.97 -4.29
CA LEU A 11 3.10 -10.08 -5.04
C LEU A 11 3.23 -8.79 -4.23
N GLY A 12 4.27 -8.72 -3.42
CA GLY A 12 4.50 -7.61 -2.53
C GLY A 12 5.22 -6.50 -3.27
N LEU A 13 4.65 -5.31 -3.27
CA LEU A 13 5.36 -4.10 -3.67
C LEU A 13 5.43 -3.18 -2.48
N ALA A 14 6.62 -2.72 -2.11
CA ALA A 14 6.82 -1.76 -1.03
C ALA A 14 7.28 -0.41 -1.55
N LEU A 15 6.76 0.64 -0.93
CA LEU A 15 7.15 2.02 -1.16
C LEU A 15 7.11 2.77 0.18
N GLU A 16 8.21 3.40 0.56
CA GLU A 16 8.25 4.32 1.69
C GLU A 16 8.19 5.75 1.17
N VAL A 17 7.09 6.43 1.48
CA VAL A 17 6.83 7.81 1.06
C VAL A 17 6.09 8.52 2.17
N TYR A 18 6.38 9.80 2.40
CA TYR A 18 5.66 10.58 3.41
C TYR A 18 5.76 10.05 4.85
N GLY A 19 6.76 9.22 5.17
CA GLY A 19 6.81 8.50 6.45
C GLY A 19 5.80 7.35 6.56
N ILE A 20 5.21 6.95 5.43
CA ILE A 20 4.22 5.86 5.32
C ILE A 20 4.84 4.75 4.46
N GLU A 21 4.88 3.55 5.00
CA GLU A 21 5.21 2.33 4.27
C GLU A 21 3.92 1.77 3.63
N LEU A 22 3.93 1.65 2.30
CA LEU A 22 2.83 1.12 1.51
C LEU A 22 3.21 -0.28 1.03
N ARG A 23 2.38 -1.28 1.31
CA ARG A 23 2.52 -2.65 0.82
C ARG A 23 1.30 -3.05 0.03
N LEU A 24 1.44 -3.32 -1.26
CA LEU A 24 0.37 -3.94 -2.06
C LEU A 24 0.49 -5.47 -1.98
N TRP A 25 -0.64 -6.17 -1.96
CA TRP A 25 -0.68 -7.62 -1.90
C TRP A 25 -1.93 -8.19 -2.55
N LYS A 26 -1.90 -9.47 -2.92
CA LYS A 26 -3.04 -10.19 -3.48
C LYS A 26 -3.11 -11.59 -2.89
N GLU A 27 -4.30 -12.03 -2.51
CA GLU A 27 -4.52 -13.38 -1.99
C GLU A 27 -4.55 -14.40 -3.14
N ILE A 28 -4.10 -15.63 -2.88
CA ILE A 28 -4.14 -16.69 -3.90
C ILE A 28 -5.60 -17.08 -4.12
N GLY A 29 -6.05 -17.02 -5.37
CA GLY A 29 -7.42 -17.38 -5.74
C GLY A 29 -8.39 -16.20 -5.73
N GLU A 30 -7.99 -15.04 -5.20
CA GLU A 30 -8.76 -13.79 -5.27
C GLU A 30 -8.36 -12.99 -6.51
N SER A 31 -9.31 -12.27 -7.11
CA SER A 31 -9.03 -11.38 -8.25
C SER A 31 -8.62 -9.97 -7.80
N GLU A 32 -9.04 -9.58 -6.59
CA GLU A 32 -8.88 -8.25 -6.02
C GLU A 32 -7.50 -8.02 -5.37
N TRP A 33 -7.03 -6.77 -5.40
CA TRP A 33 -5.83 -6.33 -4.69
C TRP A 33 -6.15 -5.81 -3.30
N GLY A 34 -5.32 -6.18 -2.32
CA GLY A 34 -5.27 -5.59 -0.99
C GLY A 34 -4.05 -4.69 -0.80
N ALA A 35 -4.10 -3.85 0.21
CA ALA A 35 -3.00 -3.03 0.65
C ALA A 35 -2.85 -2.99 2.16
N THR A 36 -1.65 -2.63 2.58
CA THR A 36 -1.30 -2.33 3.95
C THR A 36 -0.55 -1.02 3.97
N LEU A 37 -1.04 -0.10 4.77
CA LEU A 37 -0.42 1.18 5.03
C LEU A 37 0.09 1.13 6.47
N ARG A 38 1.40 1.27 6.64
CA ARG A 38 2.02 1.39 7.95
C ARG A 38 2.57 2.79 8.12
N GLU A 39 2.19 3.42 9.21
CA GLU A 39 2.54 4.79 9.54
C GLU A 39 2.84 4.82 11.04
N ASN A 40 4.12 5.00 11.40
CA ASN A 40 4.60 4.81 12.76
C ASN A 40 4.15 3.43 13.29
N ASP A 41 3.50 3.38 14.46
CA ASP A 41 2.96 2.16 15.06
C ASP A 41 1.58 1.75 14.51
N ASN A 42 0.98 2.57 13.64
CA ASN A 42 -0.34 2.29 13.10
C ASN A 42 -0.25 1.49 11.81
N THR A 43 -0.94 0.35 11.75
CA THR A 43 -1.09 -0.45 10.54
C THR A 43 -2.56 -0.50 10.13
N VAL A 44 -2.84 -0.13 8.89
CA VAL A 44 -4.19 -0.18 8.31
C VAL A 44 -4.18 -1.10 7.10
N HIS A 45 -5.13 -2.03 7.05
CA HIS A 45 -5.36 -2.90 5.90
C HIS A 45 -6.60 -2.43 5.14
N THR A 46 -6.48 -2.31 3.81
CA THR A 46 -7.57 -1.94 2.91
C THR A 46 -7.64 -2.98 1.79
N ARG A 47 -8.85 -3.41 1.44
CA ARG A 47 -9.10 -4.14 0.20
C ARG A 47 -9.63 -3.16 -0.84
N PHE A 48 -9.13 -3.26 -2.06
CA PHE A 48 -9.66 -2.53 -3.20
C PHE A 48 -10.45 -3.54 -4.05
N GLU A 49 -11.66 -3.18 -4.47
CA GLU A 49 -12.44 -3.92 -5.47
C GLU A 49 -11.82 -3.75 -6.88
N GLU A 50 -10.50 -3.88 -6.98
CA GLU A 50 -9.73 -3.58 -8.18
C GLU A 50 -8.82 -4.76 -8.51
N GLU A 51 -8.89 -5.24 -9.74
CA GLU A 51 -8.09 -6.37 -10.25
C GLU A 51 -6.84 -5.88 -11.00
N ASN A 52 -6.87 -4.65 -11.51
CA ASN A 52 -5.79 -4.03 -12.24
C ASN A 52 -4.71 -3.47 -11.29
N LEU A 53 -3.50 -4.01 -11.41
CA LEU A 53 -2.36 -3.60 -10.58
C LEU A 53 -2.06 -2.09 -10.65
N THR A 54 -2.19 -1.48 -11.82
CA THR A 54 -1.93 -0.04 -11.99
C THR A 54 -2.95 0.79 -11.22
N MET A 55 -4.23 0.44 -11.32
CA MET A 55 -5.29 1.12 -10.58
C MET A 55 -5.15 0.93 -9.07
N ALA A 56 -4.81 -0.29 -8.62
CA ALA A 56 -4.57 -0.57 -7.21
C ALA A 56 -3.40 0.27 -6.65
N LYS A 57 -2.31 0.44 -7.41
CA LYS A 57 -1.21 1.36 -7.05
C LYS A 57 -1.69 2.80 -6.94
N LEU A 58 -2.47 3.28 -7.91
CA LEU A 58 -2.98 4.67 -7.91
C LEU A 58 -3.91 4.94 -6.73
N HIS A 59 -4.81 4.01 -6.40
CA HIS A 59 -5.67 4.12 -5.22
C HIS A 59 -4.87 4.19 -3.93
N LEU A 60 -3.90 3.29 -3.75
CA LEU A 60 -3.04 3.27 -2.57
C LEU A 60 -2.22 4.56 -2.43
N LEU A 61 -1.70 5.09 -3.53
CA LEU A 61 -0.97 6.35 -3.55
C LEU A 61 -1.87 7.56 -3.23
N ALA A 62 -3.09 7.59 -3.76
CA ALA A 62 -4.05 8.66 -3.47
C ALA A 62 -4.41 8.68 -1.97
N GLU A 63 -4.61 7.51 -1.37
CA GLU A 63 -4.89 7.37 0.07
C GLU A 63 -3.69 7.79 0.92
N ALA A 64 -2.48 7.35 0.56
CA ALA A 64 -1.25 7.77 1.23
C ALA A 64 -1.03 9.29 1.16
N ARG A 65 -1.25 9.88 -0.02
CA ARG A 65 -1.17 11.33 -0.24
C ARG A 65 -2.18 12.09 0.61
N LYS A 66 -3.43 11.61 0.68
CA LYS A 66 -4.49 12.22 1.51
C LYS A 66 -4.09 12.25 2.99
N ARG A 67 -3.51 11.15 3.50
CA ARG A 67 -3.01 11.05 4.88
C ARG A 67 -1.83 11.98 5.12
N ALA A 68 -0.86 11.98 4.20
CA ALA A 68 0.29 12.87 4.26
C ALA A 68 -0.11 14.35 4.26
N LEU A 69 -1.06 14.77 3.41
CA LEU A 69 -1.59 16.14 3.40
C LEU A 69 -2.25 16.51 4.73
N SER A 70 -3.00 15.58 5.32
CA SER A 70 -3.62 15.79 6.63
C SER A 70 -2.60 16.01 7.74
N GLN A 71 -1.41 15.41 7.63
CA GLN A 71 -0.32 15.54 8.61
C GLN A 71 0.58 16.75 8.37
N SER A 72 0.85 17.06 7.11
CA SER A 72 1.82 18.09 6.73
C SER A 72 1.26 19.51 6.79
N GLY A 73 -0.03 19.67 7.11
CA GLY A 73 -0.69 20.98 7.14
C GLY A 73 -0.69 21.69 5.79
N GLY A 74 -0.58 20.95 4.68
CA GLY A 74 -0.58 21.51 3.33
C GLY A 74 0.81 21.80 2.73
N ALA A 75 1.90 21.25 3.28
CA ALA A 75 3.21 21.31 2.64
C ALA A 75 3.22 20.59 1.27
N GLU A 76 4.05 21.04 0.33
CA GLU A 76 4.24 20.39 -0.96
C GLU A 76 4.72 18.94 -0.78
N LEU A 77 3.96 18.04 -1.40
CA LEU A 77 4.24 16.62 -1.44
C LEU A 77 4.99 16.28 -2.74
N PRO A 78 5.92 15.31 -2.79
CA PRO A 78 6.64 14.98 -4.00
C PRO A 78 5.69 14.55 -5.13
N GLY A 79 6.15 14.68 -6.38
CA GLY A 79 5.35 14.40 -7.57
C GLY A 79 5.21 12.92 -7.92
N CYS A 80 4.17 12.58 -8.68
CA CYS A 80 3.78 11.20 -9.06
C CYS A 80 4.90 10.35 -9.68
N GLU A 81 5.82 10.95 -10.43
CA GLU A 81 6.85 10.24 -11.20
C GLU A 81 7.95 9.61 -10.31
N ALA A 82 8.33 10.28 -9.22
CA ALA A 82 9.28 9.72 -8.26
C ALA A 82 8.72 8.46 -7.57
N PHE A 83 7.39 8.30 -7.54
CA PHE A 83 6.70 7.20 -6.87
C PHE A 83 6.52 5.95 -7.71
N LEU A 84 6.29 6.11 -9.02
CA LEU A 84 6.15 4.94 -9.91
C LEU A 84 7.44 4.11 -9.96
N ASN A 85 8.59 4.78 -9.91
CA ASN A 85 9.91 4.15 -10.00
C ASN A 85 10.43 3.60 -8.66
N SER A 86 9.80 3.96 -7.54
CA SER A 86 10.27 3.60 -6.20
C SER A 86 9.59 2.34 -5.63
N TRP A 87 8.61 1.79 -6.32
CA TRP A 87 8.03 0.48 -6.00
C TRP A 87 9.07 -0.62 -6.17
N LYS A 88 9.39 -1.31 -5.08
CA LYS A 88 10.29 -2.46 -5.09
C LYS A 88 9.52 -3.75 -4.83
N PRO A 89 9.82 -4.84 -5.54
CA PRO A 89 9.32 -6.15 -5.15
C PRO A 89 9.85 -6.48 -3.75
N ILE A 90 8.98 -6.98 -2.88
CA ILE A 90 9.37 -7.55 -1.59
C ILE A 90 9.26 -9.06 -1.64
N ASN A 91 10.31 -9.72 -1.16
CA ASN A 91 10.26 -11.13 -0.86
C ASN A 91 9.46 -11.30 0.42
N MET A 92 8.18 -11.65 0.28
CA MET A 92 7.37 -12.04 1.43
C MET A 92 7.71 -13.49 1.79
N THR A 93 8.77 -13.68 2.58
CA THR A 93 8.95 -14.94 3.32
C THR A 93 7.76 -15.13 4.24
N LYS A 94 7.23 -16.36 4.29
CA LYS A 94 6.14 -16.76 5.20
C LYS A 94 6.54 -16.39 6.63
N GLU A 95 5.93 -15.34 7.20
CA GLU A 95 5.82 -15.16 8.65
C GLU A 95 4.69 -16.05 9.18
#